data_AF-A0A098BZT9-F1
#
_entry.id   AF-A0A098BZT9-F1
#
_cell.length_a   1.000
_cell.length_b   1.000
_cell.length_c   1.000
_cell.angle_alpha   90.00
_cell.angle_beta   90.00
_cell.angle_gamma   90.00
#
_symmetry.space_group_name_H-M   'P 1'
#
loop_
_entity.id
_entity.type
_entity.pdbx_description
1 polymer ?
#
loop_
_entity_poly.entity_id
_entity_poly.type
_entity_poly.pdbx_seq_one_letter_code
_entity_poly.pdbx_strand_id
1 'polypeptide(L)'
;MKTYYIFIIISIFVASFIGCGNNSHEHDHIHHVNEYLHLTSYTPEFEVYVTASPLIAGEEAHVMAHITLLEDFKPMNQGRVTVKLNMGSETVSQTLESPTHEGIYEFEIQPAEAGTGILSFEIESDGTTTVVSMEPVEVHADIHEAEHKHAEAHSEGENIAASGNSVNFSKEQSWKIDFSTELVKEETIGQIIRSAGQIRNRPENVHVVSSSMGGVIQFTGSSLFAGTQVNSGQSLFTIDGSSMAENNLSVRIAEAESEYNRAKAEYERKELLAAERIASESELNQAMAEFKRAEANYNNLSRNFKAGSQQVSSPISGYINELLVKNGQFVNAGEPVMTISRNNRLIIQTELQSRYYDQLDNINSANFRILNSDKIFSLDKIAAGNILYSRSVDLNNPLITLTIQLDKGEDLLPGSMVDLYLKTDGNMSVITVPNESIVEEMGNYFVFVQQTPELFEKRPVLIGVNDGRRTEIKEGVLAGERVIAKGAVLVKLSQSAGAIDVHSGHVH
;
A
#
# COMPACT_ATOMS: atom_id res chain seq x y z
N MET A 1 -54.32 35.34 20.50
CA MET A 1 -55.72 35.38 20.00
C MET A 1 -55.93 34.09 19.22
N LYS A 2 -56.58 33.05 19.78
CA LYS A 2 -58.05 32.81 19.77
C LYS A 2 -58.58 32.78 18.31
N THR A 3 -59.21 31.73 17.75
CA THR A 3 -60.06 30.67 18.34
C THR A 3 -60.33 29.55 17.31
N TYR A 4 -60.64 28.34 17.83
CA TYR A 4 -61.22 27.14 17.22
C TYR A 4 -62.58 27.31 16.51
N TYR A 5 -62.93 26.39 15.60
CA TYR A 5 -64.24 25.70 15.42
C TYR A 5 -64.02 24.45 14.54
N ILE A 6 -64.07 23.20 15.04
CA ILE A 6 -65.24 22.34 15.38
C ILE A 6 -66.20 22.12 14.20
N PHE A 7 -66.23 20.88 13.69
CA PHE A 7 -67.43 20.26 13.14
C PHE A 7 -67.57 18.82 13.64
N ILE A 8 -68.72 18.57 14.25
CA ILE A 8 -69.23 17.30 14.80
C ILE A 8 -70.34 16.84 13.85
N ILE A 9 -70.32 15.59 13.38
CA ILE A 9 -71.49 14.81 12.91
C ILE A 9 -71.19 13.34 13.28
N ILE A 10 -71.68 12.84 14.42
CA ILE A 10 -72.93 12.08 14.64
C ILE A 10 -73.00 10.74 13.86
N SER A 11 -72.68 9.67 14.59
CA SER A 11 -73.45 8.44 14.83
C SER A 11 -74.17 7.76 13.66
N ILE A 12 -73.85 6.48 13.43
CA ILE A 12 -74.85 5.39 13.41
C ILE A 12 -74.13 4.08 13.72
N PHE A 13 -74.53 3.48 14.84
CA PHE A 13 -74.20 2.14 15.29
C PHE A 13 -75.36 1.25 14.85
N VAL A 14 -75.13 0.29 13.94
CA VAL A 14 -76.08 -0.80 13.68
C VAL A 14 -75.35 -2.10 13.93
N ALA A 15 -75.63 -2.69 15.09
CA ALA A 15 -75.38 -4.09 15.36
C ALA A 15 -76.57 -4.89 14.83
N SER A 16 -76.33 -5.77 13.87
CA SER A 16 -77.23 -6.87 13.53
C SER A 16 -76.47 -8.18 13.69
N PHE A 17 -76.87 -8.94 14.71
CA PHE A 17 -76.59 -10.37 14.84
C PHE A 17 -77.37 -11.14 13.77
N ILE A 18 -76.75 -12.21 13.26
CA ILE A 18 -77.29 -13.57 13.00
C ILE A 18 -76.60 -14.17 11.77
N GLY A 19 -75.99 -15.35 11.97
CA GLY A 19 -75.75 -16.29 10.87
C GLY A 19 -74.48 -17.13 11.03
N CYS A 20 -74.49 -18.12 11.92
CA CYS A 20 -73.59 -19.25 11.82
C CYS A 20 -73.87 -19.99 10.49
N GLY A 21 -72.96 -19.88 9.54
CA GLY A 21 -72.86 -20.72 8.35
C GLY A 21 -71.49 -21.37 8.36
N ASN A 22 -71.45 -22.64 8.75
CA ASN A 22 -70.25 -23.46 8.83
C ASN A 22 -69.81 -23.83 7.41
N ASN A 23 -68.95 -23.02 6.79
CA ASN A 23 -68.22 -23.38 5.58
C ASN A 23 -66.78 -23.65 5.98
N SER A 24 -66.45 -24.94 6.13
CA SER A 24 -65.08 -25.45 6.10
C SER A 24 -64.49 -25.15 4.73
N HIS A 25 -63.81 -24.01 4.61
CA HIS A 25 -62.80 -23.83 3.58
C HIS A 25 -61.53 -24.50 4.09
N GLU A 26 -61.26 -25.70 3.59
CA GLU A 26 -59.90 -26.22 3.46
C GLU A 26 -59.09 -25.15 2.73
N HIS A 27 -58.28 -24.42 3.50
CA HIS A 27 -57.17 -23.68 2.95
C HIS A 27 -56.02 -24.69 2.86
N ASP A 28 -55.86 -25.31 1.69
CA ASP A 28 -54.59 -25.84 1.25
C ASP A 28 -53.62 -24.66 1.18
N HIS A 29 -52.91 -24.41 2.27
CA HIS A 29 -51.70 -23.62 2.25
C HIS A 29 -50.60 -24.50 1.66
N ILE A 30 -50.50 -24.51 0.33
CA ILE A 30 -49.27 -24.93 -0.34
C ILE A 30 -48.23 -23.85 -0.02
N HIS A 31 -47.47 -24.07 1.04
CA HIS A 31 -46.25 -23.32 1.30
C HIS A 31 -45.23 -23.78 0.26
N HIS A 32 -45.14 -23.10 -0.89
CA HIS A 32 -44.00 -23.32 -1.78
C HIS A 32 -42.72 -22.95 -1.03
N VAL A 33 -41.99 -23.95 -0.53
CA VAL A 33 -40.60 -23.78 -0.08
C VAL A 33 -39.75 -23.62 -1.32
N ASN A 34 -39.49 -22.36 -1.65
CA ASN A 34 -38.50 -21.99 -2.66
C ASN A 34 -37.31 -21.32 -1.95
N GLU A 35 -36.93 -21.85 -0.79
CA GLU A 35 -35.73 -21.41 -0.08
C GLU A 35 -34.63 -22.43 -0.35
N TYR A 36 -33.62 -21.99 -1.09
CA TYR A 36 -32.48 -22.81 -1.48
C TYR A 36 -31.62 -23.13 -0.25
N LEU A 37 -31.02 -24.31 -0.23
CA LEU A 37 -29.96 -24.64 0.70
C LEU A 37 -28.70 -23.84 0.33
N HIS A 38 -28.17 -23.06 1.26
CA HIS A 38 -26.94 -22.29 1.09
C HIS A 38 -25.79 -22.94 1.86
N LEU A 39 -24.75 -23.38 1.15
CA LEU A 39 -23.56 -23.98 1.75
C LEU A 39 -22.32 -23.21 1.33
N THR A 40 -21.30 -23.19 2.18
CA THR A 40 -20.02 -22.54 1.86
C THR A 40 -18.88 -23.31 2.47
N SER A 41 -17.81 -23.49 1.70
CA SER A 41 -16.56 -24.04 2.19
C SER A 41 -15.38 -23.31 1.57
N TYR A 42 -14.28 -23.26 2.32
CA TYR A 42 -13.06 -22.53 1.96
C TYR A 42 -11.87 -23.49 1.96
N THR A 43 -11.04 -23.41 0.93
CA THR A 43 -9.66 -23.93 0.92
C THR A 43 -8.67 -22.76 0.88
N PRO A 44 -7.35 -22.97 0.90
CA PRO A 44 -6.40 -21.89 0.65
C PRO A 44 -6.56 -21.23 -0.73
N GLU A 45 -7.07 -21.96 -1.72
CA GLU A 45 -7.19 -21.53 -3.12
C GLU A 45 -8.60 -21.08 -3.50
N PHE A 46 -9.64 -21.74 -2.97
CA PHE A 46 -11.02 -21.56 -3.43
C PHE A 46 -11.97 -21.22 -2.30
N GLU A 47 -12.94 -20.36 -2.61
CA GLU A 47 -14.24 -20.32 -1.94
C GLU A 47 -15.25 -21.02 -2.86
N VAL A 48 -15.95 -22.01 -2.32
CA VAL A 48 -17.04 -22.71 -3.02
C VAL A 48 -18.34 -22.40 -2.29
N TYR A 49 -19.18 -21.60 -2.94
CA TYR A 49 -20.50 -21.22 -2.46
C TYR A 49 -21.56 -21.96 -3.27
N VAL A 50 -22.41 -22.72 -2.59
CA VAL A 50 -23.39 -23.60 -3.21
C VAL A 50 -24.79 -23.13 -2.86
N THR A 51 -25.64 -23.04 -3.88
CA THR A 51 -27.09 -22.95 -3.71
C THR A 51 -27.73 -24.18 -4.32
N ALA A 52 -28.55 -24.88 -3.55
CA ALA A 52 -29.18 -26.13 -3.98
C ALA A 52 -30.67 -26.13 -3.68
N SER A 53 -31.49 -26.65 -4.59
CA SER A 53 -32.87 -27.01 -4.25
C SER A 53 -32.87 -28.06 -3.11
N PRO A 54 -33.96 -28.16 -2.31
CA PRO A 54 -34.07 -29.19 -1.29
C PRO A 54 -33.72 -30.57 -1.86
N LEU A 55 -32.80 -31.28 -1.21
CA LEU A 55 -32.37 -32.60 -1.66
C LEU A 55 -33.42 -33.64 -1.25
N ILE A 56 -34.10 -34.25 -2.22
CA ILE A 56 -35.18 -35.22 -1.98
C ILE A 56 -34.83 -36.54 -2.66
N ALA A 57 -35.06 -37.65 -1.95
CA ALA A 57 -34.81 -38.98 -2.48
C ALA A 57 -35.70 -39.28 -3.69
N GLY A 58 -35.08 -39.61 -4.83
CA GLY A 58 -35.76 -39.92 -6.08
C GLY A 58 -36.16 -38.70 -6.93
N GLU A 59 -35.87 -37.47 -6.50
CA GLU A 59 -36.15 -36.25 -7.27
C GLU A 59 -34.85 -35.57 -7.74
N GLU A 60 -34.90 -34.93 -8.91
CA GLU A 60 -33.78 -34.12 -9.41
C GLU A 60 -33.67 -32.84 -8.60
N ALA A 61 -32.47 -32.57 -8.08
CA ALA A 61 -32.14 -31.36 -7.36
C ALA A 61 -31.10 -30.56 -8.15
N HIS A 62 -31.45 -29.30 -8.41
CA HIS A 62 -30.56 -28.33 -9.05
C HIS A 62 -29.55 -27.80 -8.04
N VAL A 63 -28.26 -27.89 -8.36
CA VAL A 63 -27.15 -27.47 -7.51
C VAL A 63 -26.24 -26.51 -8.29
N MET A 64 -26.21 -25.25 -7.87
CA MET A 64 -25.33 -24.23 -8.43
C MET A 64 -24.12 -24.02 -7.52
N ALA A 65 -22.93 -24.24 -8.06
CA ALA A 65 -21.68 -23.96 -7.35
C ALA A 65 -20.97 -22.74 -7.96
N HIS A 66 -20.84 -21.70 -7.16
CA HIS A 66 -20.05 -20.51 -7.45
C HIS A 66 -18.63 -20.75 -6.92
N ILE A 67 -17.65 -20.77 -7.83
CA ILE A 67 -16.26 -21.03 -7.49
C ILE A 67 -15.46 -19.75 -7.66
N THR A 68 -14.99 -19.22 -6.53
CA THR A 68 -14.18 -18.01 -6.46
C THR A 68 -12.74 -18.36 -6.11
N LEU A 69 -11.78 -17.83 -6.86
CA LEU A 69 -10.36 -17.90 -6.56
C LEU A 69 -10.03 -16.93 -5.43
N LEU A 70 -9.43 -17.38 -4.33
CA LEU A 70 -9.15 -16.53 -3.17
C LEU A 70 -7.94 -15.61 -3.34
N GLU A 71 -7.11 -15.82 -4.36
CA GLU A 71 -5.97 -14.94 -4.67
C GLU A 71 -6.42 -13.52 -5.03
N ASP A 72 -7.48 -13.41 -5.84
CA ASP A 72 -7.97 -12.15 -6.39
C ASP A 72 -9.49 -11.97 -6.27
N PHE A 73 -10.18 -12.92 -5.64
CA PHE A 73 -11.63 -12.99 -5.48
C PHE A 73 -12.37 -12.90 -6.82
N LYS A 74 -11.81 -13.51 -7.87
CA LYS A 74 -12.42 -13.60 -9.21
C LYS A 74 -13.00 -14.99 -9.49
N PRO A 75 -13.93 -15.10 -10.45
CA PRO A 75 -14.55 -16.39 -10.77
C PRO A 75 -13.55 -17.33 -11.44
N MET A 76 -13.64 -18.61 -11.13
CA MET A 76 -12.90 -19.64 -11.84
C MET A 76 -13.53 -19.92 -13.22
N ASN A 77 -13.00 -19.28 -14.25
CA ASN A 77 -13.55 -19.35 -15.62
C ASN A 77 -13.08 -20.56 -16.44
N GLN A 78 -12.13 -21.35 -15.92
CA GLN A 78 -11.61 -22.56 -16.56
C GLN A 78 -11.33 -23.61 -15.48
N GLY A 79 -11.58 -24.88 -15.81
CA GLY A 79 -11.38 -25.99 -14.89
C GLY A 79 -12.52 -26.98 -14.96
N ARG A 80 -12.23 -28.23 -14.58
CA ARG A 80 -13.22 -29.29 -14.50
C ARG A 80 -13.68 -29.45 -13.06
N VAL A 81 -14.98 -29.55 -12.85
CA VAL A 81 -15.56 -29.71 -11.51
C VAL A 81 -16.45 -30.93 -11.48
N THR A 82 -16.22 -31.80 -10.50
CA THR A 82 -17.07 -32.95 -10.22
C THR A 82 -17.78 -32.76 -8.88
N VAL A 83 -19.10 -32.64 -8.91
CA VAL A 83 -19.91 -32.71 -7.69
C VAL A 83 -20.13 -34.18 -7.30
N LYS A 84 -20.04 -34.49 -6.01
CA LYS A 84 -20.30 -35.80 -5.43
C LYS A 84 -21.14 -35.65 -4.17
N LEU A 85 -22.29 -36.30 -4.13
CA LEU A 85 -23.09 -36.49 -2.93
C LEU A 85 -22.85 -37.92 -2.41
N ASN A 86 -22.20 -38.03 -1.25
CA ASN A 86 -21.91 -39.30 -0.60
C ASN A 86 -22.89 -39.58 0.53
N MET A 87 -23.69 -40.65 0.41
CA MET A 87 -24.72 -41.10 1.35
C MET A 87 -24.30 -42.40 2.07
N GLY A 88 -23.01 -42.53 2.42
CA GLY A 88 -22.46 -43.70 3.10
C GLY A 88 -22.26 -44.94 2.20
N SER A 89 -23.34 -45.55 1.72
CA SER A 89 -23.29 -46.72 0.80
C SER A 89 -23.44 -46.35 -0.67
N GLU A 90 -23.99 -45.17 -0.96
CA GLU A 90 -24.23 -44.71 -2.32
C GLU A 90 -23.55 -43.35 -2.58
N THR A 91 -23.09 -43.16 -3.82
CA THR A 91 -22.49 -41.91 -4.29
C THR A 91 -23.13 -41.52 -5.61
N VAL A 92 -23.70 -40.32 -5.65
CA VAL A 92 -24.19 -39.69 -6.88
C VAL A 92 -23.17 -38.63 -7.31
N SER A 93 -22.83 -38.59 -8.59
CA SER A 93 -21.84 -37.63 -9.09
C SER A 93 -22.13 -37.15 -10.49
N GLN A 94 -21.77 -35.89 -10.76
CA GLN A 94 -21.79 -35.30 -12.09
C GLN A 94 -20.52 -34.48 -12.30
N THR A 95 -19.98 -34.51 -13.51
CA THR A 95 -18.79 -33.76 -13.91
C THR A 95 -19.14 -32.75 -14.99
N LEU A 96 -18.63 -31.53 -14.84
CA LEU A 96 -18.68 -30.47 -15.83
C LEU A 96 -17.26 -30.06 -16.18
N GLU A 97 -16.94 -30.02 -17.48
CA GLU A 97 -15.60 -29.69 -17.99
C GLU A 97 -15.30 -28.17 -17.98
N SER A 98 -16.35 -27.36 -17.83
CA SER A 98 -16.28 -25.89 -17.83
C SER A 98 -17.51 -25.31 -17.14
N PRO A 99 -17.46 -24.06 -16.67
CA PRO A 99 -18.61 -23.45 -16.01
C PRO A 99 -19.70 -23.05 -17.04
N THR A 100 -20.96 -23.04 -16.61
CA THR A 100 -22.11 -22.65 -17.45
C THR A 100 -22.17 -21.13 -17.64
N HIS A 101 -21.84 -20.38 -16.58
CA HIS A 101 -21.67 -18.92 -16.56
C HIS A 101 -20.31 -18.58 -15.92
N GLU A 102 -19.85 -17.33 -15.95
CA GLU A 102 -18.55 -16.97 -15.33
C GLU A 102 -18.46 -17.46 -13.89
N GLY A 103 -17.61 -18.46 -13.61
CA GLY A 103 -17.41 -19.04 -12.27
C GLY A 103 -18.55 -19.90 -11.71
N ILE A 104 -19.64 -20.14 -12.46
CA ILE A 104 -20.82 -20.87 -11.97
C ILE A 104 -20.94 -22.22 -12.69
N TYR A 105 -21.05 -23.29 -11.91
CA TYR A 105 -21.27 -24.65 -12.37
C TYR A 105 -22.67 -25.12 -11.94
N GLU A 106 -23.51 -25.44 -12.90
CA GLU A 106 -24.91 -25.86 -12.69
C GLU A 106 -25.03 -27.37 -12.86
N PHE A 107 -25.27 -28.08 -11.76
CA PHE A 107 -25.41 -29.53 -11.69
C PHE A 107 -26.85 -29.94 -11.44
N GLU A 108 -27.19 -31.15 -11.90
CA GLU A 108 -28.43 -31.85 -11.63
C GLU A 108 -28.08 -33.17 -10.95
N ILE A 109 -28.40 -33.29 -9.66
CA ILE A 109 -28.16 -34.52 -8.90
C ILE A 109 -29.48 -35.11 -8.41
N GLN A 110 -29.61 -36.43 -8.50
CA GLN A 110 -30.78 -37.15 -8.01
C GLN A 110 -30.34 -38.12 -6.91
N PRO A 111 -30.52 -37.77 -5.62
CA PRO A 111 -30.26 -38.69 -4.51
C PRO A 111 -31.17 -39.92 -4.63
N ALA A 112 -30.64 -41.13 -4.38
CA ALA A 112 -31.45 -42.34 -4.48
C ALA A 112 -32.15 -42.73 -3.17
N GLU A 113 -31.57 -42.37 -2.02
CA GLU A 113 -32.10 -42.65 -0.69
C GLU A 113 -32.08 -41.40 0.20
N ALA A 114 -32.97 -41.36 1.19
CA ALA A 114 -33.02 -40.30 2.20
C ALA A 114 -32.02 -40.57 3.34
N GLY A 115 -31.52 -39.52 3.99
CA GLY A 115 -30.57 -39.61 5.09
C GLY A 115 -29.58 -38.44 5.14
N THR A 116 -28.47 -38.61 5.86
CA THR A 116 -27.41 -37.59 5.92
C THR A 116 -26.32 -37.88 4.89
N GLY A 117 -26.01 -36.88 4.06
CA GLY A 117 -24.98 -36.94 3.03
C GLY A 117 -23.87 -35.93 3.23
N ILE A 118 -22.78 -36.12 2.50
CA ILE A 118 -21.71 -35.12 2.37
C ILE A 118 -21.62 -34.72 0.90
N LEU A 119 -21.92 -33.46 0.62
CA LEU A 119 -21.68 -32.86 -0.69
C LEU A 119 -20.21 -32.45 -0.81
N SER A 120 -19.55 -32.84 -1.89
CA SER A 120 -18.15 -32.53 -2.14
C SER A 120 -17.90 -32.16 -3.60
N PHE A 121 -16.89 -31.32 -3.83
CA PHE A 121 -16.52 -30.79 -5.13
C PHE A 121 -15.04 -31.12 -5.40
N GLU A 122 -14.80 -31.94 -6.41
CA GLU A 122 -13.46 -32.17 -6.95
C GLU A 122 -13.20 -31.13 -8.05
N ILE A 123 -12.35 -30.16 -7.74
CA ILE A 123 -11.99 -29.05 -8.61
C ILE A 123 -10.62 -29.35 -9.23
N GLU A 124 -10.57 -29.47 -10.54
CA GLU A 124 -9.34 -29.64 -11.32
C GLU A 124 -9.03 -28.35 -12.08
N SER A 125 -7.97 -27.68 -11.65
CA SER A 125 -7.46 -26.44 -12.27
C SER A 125 -5.94 -26.45 -12.28
N ASP A 126 -5.34 -25.97 -13.38
CA ASP A 126 -3.89 -25.84 -13.57
C ASP A 126 -3.07 -27.10 -13.26
N GLY A 127 -3.65 -28.28 -13.53
CA GLY A 127 -3.02 -29.58 -13.29
C GLY A 127 -3.00 -30.04 -11.83
N THR A 128 -3.72 -29.34 -10.95
CA THR A 128 -3.94 -29.71 -9.55
C THR A 128 -5.40 -30.08 -9.31
N THR A 129 -5.64 -31.05 -8.44
CA THR A 129 -6.98 -31.46 -8.01
C THR A 129 -7.16 -31.12 -6.55
N THR A 130 -8.17 -30.30 -6.24
CA THR A 130 -8.54 -29.89 -4.88
C THR A 130 -9.93 -30.44 -4.56
N VAL A 131 -10.08 -31.08 -3.41
CA VAL A 131 -11.38 -31.60 -2.95
C VAL A 131 -11.92 -30.69 -1.86
N VAL A 132 -13.10 -30.13 -2.10
CA VAL A 132 -13.81 -29.27 -1.15
C VAL A 132 -15.02 -30.03 -0.63
N SER A 133 -15.07 -30.28 0.68
CA SER A 133 -16.23 -30.93 1.31
C SER A 133 -17.07 -29.89 2.04
N MET A 134 -18.39 -30.03 1.93
CA MET A 134 -19.37 -29.22 2.65
C MET A 134 -19.69 -29.82 4.02
N GLU A 135 -20.37 -29.05 4.85
CA GLU A 135 -21.00 -29.60 6.05
C GLU A 135 -22.04 -30.67 5.69
N PRO A 136 -22.32 -31.64 6.57
CA PRO A 136 -23.32 -32.67 6.31
C PRO A 136 -24.67 -32.08 5.94
N VAL A 137 -25.23 -32.55 4.83
CA VAL A 137 -26.53 -32.12 4.30
C VAL A 137 -27.56 -33.21 4.54
N GLU A 138 -28.81 -32.82 4.77
CA GLU A 138 -29.92 -33.75 4.89
C GLU A 138 -30.61 -33.95 3.52
N VAL A 139 -30.87 -35.20 3.19
CA VAL A 139 -31.69 -35.62 2.05
C VAL A 139 -33.02 -36.11 2.60
N HIS A 140 -34.10 -35.44 2.25
CA HIS A 140 -35.44 -35.70 2.75
C HIS A 140 -36.12 -36.85 2.00
N ALA A 141 -37.06 -37.55 2.64
CA ALA A 141 -37.81 -38.62 2.00
C ALA A 141 -38.83 -38.08 0.98
N ASP A 142 -39.39 -36.91 1.25
CA ASP A 142 -40.33 -36.21 0.38
C ASP A 142 -40.31 -34.69 0.65
N ILE A 143 -40.97 -33.94 -0.24
CA ILE A 143 -41.08 -32.47 -0.15
C ILE A 143 -41.76 -32.02 1.14
N HIS A 144 -42.73 -32.78 1.66
CA HIS A 144 -43.50 -32.40 2.85
C HIS A 144 -42.62 -32.45 4.10
N GLU A 145 -41.72 -33.44 4.19
CA GLU A 145 -40.70 -33.50 5.25
C GLU A 145 -39.74 -32.31 5.17
N ALA A 146 -39.29 -31.96 3.97
CA ALA A 146 -38.42 -30.80 3.75
C ALA A 146 -39.10 -29.50 4.21
N GLU A 147 -40.38 -29.32 3.84
CA GLU A 147 -41.19 -28.16 4.23
C GLU A 147 -41.39 -28.07 5.75
N HIS A 148 -41.69 -29.20 6.40
CA HIS A 148 -41.88 -29.25 7.84
C HIS A 148 -40.61 -28.92 8.62
N LYS A 149 -39.47 -29.52 8.26
CA LYS A 149 -38.19 -29.27 8.94
C LYS A 149 -37.70 -27.85 8.72
N HIS A 150 -37.95 -27.29 7.55
CA HIS A 150 -37.65 -25.90 7.26
C HIS A 150 -38.47 -24.94 8.13
N ALA A 151 -39.78 -25.19 8.29
CA ALA A 151 -40.64 -24.41 9.16
C ALA A 151 -40.22 -24.49 10.65
N GLU A 152 -39.74 -25.65 11.10
CA GLU A 152 -39.17 -25.83 12.44
C GLU A 152 -37.86 -25.04 12.62
N ALA A 153 -36.94 -25.09 11.65
CA ALA A 153 -35.69 -24.34 11.68
C ALA A 153 -35.91 -22.81 11.74
N HIS A 154 -36.91 -22.28 11.03
CA HIS A 154 -37.32 -20.88 11.11
C HIS A 154 -37.98 -20.49 12.44
N SER A 155 -38.49 -21.45 13.20
CA SER A 155 -39.10 -21.21 14.51
C SER A 155 -38.09 -21.24 15.66
N GLU A 156 -36.95 -21.91 15.48
CA GLU A 156 -35.89 -22.06 16.49
C GLU A 156 -34.62 -21.21 16.22
N GLY A 157 -34.40 -20.75 14.98
CA GLY A 157 -33.26 -19.92 14.59
C GLY A 157 -33.58 -18.42 14.52
N GLU A 158 -32.71 -17.57 15.07
CA GLU A 158 -32.74 -16.12 14.84
C GLU A 158 -32.81 -15.83 13.33
N ASN A 159 -33.77 -15.01 12.91
CA ASN A 159 -33.93 -14.52 11.54
C ASN A 159 -32.68 -13.72 11.09
N ILE A 160 -31.63 -14.38 10.59
CA ILE A 160 -30.43 -13.71 10.06
C ILE A 160 -30.77 -12.93 8.76
N ALA A 161 -31.78 -13.39 8.00
CA ALA A 161 -32.21 -12.78 6.75
C ALA A 161 -33.17 -11.58 6.91
N ALA A 162 -33.81 -11.39 8.08
CA ALA A 162 -34.83 -10.35 8.29
C ALA A 162 -34.37 -9.15 9.14
N SER A 163 -33.08 -9.02 9.42
CA SER A 163 -32.53 -7.79 10.01
C SER A 163 -32.50 -6.69 8.95
N GLY A 164 -33.12 -5.54 9.21
CA GLY A 164 -33.12 -4.38 8.30
C GLY A 164 -31.73 -3.80 7.98
N ASN A 165 -30.66 -4.39 8.53
CA ASN A 165 -29.26 -4.03 8.32
C ASN A 165 -28.49 -5.01 7.41
N SER A 166 -29.14 -6.05 6.87
CA SER A 166 -28.49 -6.98 5.93
C SER A 166 -28.47 -6.43 4.50
N VAL A 167 -27.42 -6.76 3.74
CA VAL A 167 -27.21 -6.37 2.35
C VAL A 167 -26.91 -7.63 1.53
N ASN A 168 -27.76 -7.91 0.55
CA ASN A 168 -27.46 -8.93 -0.46
C ASN A 168 -26.54 -8.33 -1.52
N PHE A 169 -25.45 -9.03 -1.82
CA PHE A 169 -24.45 -8.67 -2.81
C PHE A 169 -23.94 -9.94 -3.48
N SER A 170 -24.46 -10.23 -4.66
CA SER A 170 -24.25 -11.52 -5.32
C SER A 170 -22.80 -11.74 -5.76
N LYS A 171 -22.42 -13.00 -6.02
CA LYS A 171 -21.08 -13.31 -6.49
C LYS A 171 -20.73 -12.63 -7.80
N GLU A 172 -21.65 -12.59 -8.74
CA GLU A 172 -21.49 -11.92 -10.03
C GLU A 172 -21.36 -10.40 -9.90
N GLN A 173 -21.93 -9.80 -8.85
CA GLN A 173 -21.67 -8.40 -8.50
C GLN A 173 -20.26 -8.24 -7.92
N SER A 174 -19.87 -9.10 -6.98
CA SER A 174 -18.56 -9.06 -6.34
C SER A 174 -17.40 -9.25 -7.31
N TRP A 175 -17.55 -10.17 -8.28
CA TRP A 175 -16.55 -10.48 -9.29
C TRP A 175 -16.26 -9.31 -10.25
N LYS A 176 -17.17 -8.33 -10.36
CA LYS A 176 -17.02 -7.16 -11.23
C LYS A 176 -16.19 -6.03 -10.63
N ILE A 177 -15.80 -6.11 -9.36
CA ILE A 177 -15.11 -5.05 -8.62
C ILE A 177 -13.85 -5.59 -7.92
N ASP A 178 -13.00 -4.71 -7.35
CA ASP A 178 -11.92 -5.14 -6.44
C ASP A 178 -12.55 -5.44 -5.07
N PHE A 179 -13.08 -6.65 -4.95
CA PHE A 179 -13.74 -7.17 -3.76
C PHE A 179 -12.81 -8.16 -3.07
N SER A 180 -12.84 -8.20 -1.74
CA SER A 180 -12.25 -9.31 -0.98
C SER A 180 -12.87 -9.36 0.39
N THR A 181 -12.78 -10.52 1.02
CA THR A 181 -13.15 -10.69 2.43
C THR A 181 -11.99 -11.29 3.21
N GLU A 182 -11.84 -10.87 4.46
CA GLU A 182 -10.77 -11.36 5.33
C GLU A 182 -11.36 -11.80 6.66
N LEU A 183 -10.80 -12.87 7.22
CA LEU A 183 -11.03 -13.19 8.63
C LEU A 183 -10.43 -12.07 9.50
N VAL A 184 -11.20 -11.67 10.49
CA VAL A 184 -10.80 -10.72 11.50
C VAL A 184 -9.72 -11.37 12.36
N LYS A 185 -8.56 -10.72 12.41
CA LYS A 185 -7.35 -11.20 13.08
C LYS A 185 -7.10 -10.44 14.36
N GLU A 186 -6.60 -11.17 15.35
CA GLU A 186 -5.94 -10.58 16.51
C GLU A 186 -4.50 -10.22 16.14
N GLU A 187 -4.13 -8.95 16.36
CA GLU A 187 -2.77 -8.45 16.20
C GLU A 187 -2.30 -7.84 17.51
N THR A 188 -1.02 -8.02 17.83
CA THR A 188 -0.42 -7.29 18.93
C THR A 188 0.02 -5.91 18.45
N ILE A 189 -0.63 -4.87 18.95
CA ILE A 189 -0.35 -3.48 18.56
C ILE A 189 0.06 -2.67 19.80
N GLY A 190 1.19 -1.98 19.70
CA GLY A 190 1.60 -0.96 20.67
C GLY A 190 1.02 0.41 20.37
N GLN A 191 1.59 1.45 20.95
CA GLN A 191 1.15 2.80 20.63
C GLN A 191 1.55 3.17 19.20
N ILE A 192 0.68 3.90 18.51
CA ILE A 192 0.98 4.44 17.19
C ILE A 192 1.20 5.94 17.29
N ILE A 193 2.41 6.37 16.98
CA ILE A 193 2.78 7.79 16.93
C ILE A 193 2.61 8.24 15.48
N ARG A 194 1.58 9.06 15.26
CA ARG A 194 1.33 9.69 13.96
C ARG A 194 2.18 10.94 13.81
N SER A 195 2.80 11.10 12.66
CA SER A 195 3.57 12.29 12.33
C SER A 195 3.63 12.54 10.83
N ALA A 196 3.88 13.78 10.44
CA ALA A 196 4.25 14.11 9.07
C ALA A 196 5.77 14.09 8.92
N GLY A 197 6.26 13.62 7.78
CA GLY A 197 7.68 13.60 7.49
C GLY A 197 7.97 13.90 6.03
N GLN A 198 9.25 13.93 5.69
CA GLN A 198 9.72 14.15 4.34
C GLN A 198 10.74 13.08 3.96
N ILE A 199 10.61 12.53 2.76
CA ILE A 199 11.62 11.67 2.16
C ILE A 199 12.79 12.55 1.74
N ARG A 200 14.01 12.22 2.18
CA ARG A 200 15.22 12.96 1.83
C ARG A 200 16.31 12.01 1.34
N ASN A 201 17.22 12.55 0.56
CA ASN A 201 18.49 11.89 0.33
C ASN A 201 19.28 11.83 1.64
N ARG A 202 19.99 10.73 1.84
CA ARG A 202 21.00 10.63 2.89
C ARG A 202 22.05 11.73 2.70
N PRO A 203 22.44 12.49 3.74
CA PRO A 203 23.38 13.61 3.59
C PRO A 203 24.70 13.23 2.91
N GLU A 204 25.23 12.04 3.17
CA GLU A 204 26.46 11.53 2.54
C GLU A 204 26.35 11.26 1.04
N ASN A 205 25.13 11.19 0.50
CA ASN A 205 24.86 10.97 -0.91
C ASN A 205 24.61 12.27 -1.68
N VAL A 206 24.62 13.42 -1.02
CA VAL A 206 24.46 14.74 -1.63
C VAL A 206 25.79 15.47 -1.59
N HIS A 207 26.30 15.82 -2.77
CA HIS A 207 27.53 16.60 -2.91
C HIS A 207 27.20 17.99 -3.43
N VAL A 208 27.61 18.99 -2.67
CA VAL A 208 27.61 20.38 -3.13
C VAL A 208 28.87 20.61 -3.95
N VAL A 209 28.69 21.02 -5.20
CA VAL A 209 29.79 21.45 -6.07
C VAL A 209 29.88 22.97 -5.95
N SER A 210 30.98 23.44 -5.36
CA SER A 210 31.26 24.87 -5.17
C SER A 210 32.30 25.37 -6.15
N SER A 211 32.33 26.69 -6.34
CA SER A 211 33.37 27.35 -7.12
C SER A 211 34.71 27.26 -6.38
N SER A 212 35.75 26.82 -7.08
CA SER A 212 37.12 26.73 -6.55
C SER A 212 37.86 28.07 -6.55
N MET A 213 37.39 29.04 -7.35
CA MET A 213 37.97 30.37 -7.46
C MET A 213 36.90 31.42 -7.79
N GLY A 214 37.26 32.71 -7.71
CA GLY A 214 36.40 33.78 -8.22
C GLY A 214 36.44 33.84 -9.75
N GLY A 215 35.30 34.08 -10.40
CA GLY A 215 35.24 34.25 -11.85
C GLY A 215 33.85 34.07 -12.44
N VAL A 216 33.77 34.14 -13.76
CA VAL A 216 32.53 33.97 -14.53
C VAL A 216 32.31 32.51 -14.89
N ILE A 217 31.15 31.96 -14.57
CA ILE A 217 30.81 30.55 -14.87
C ILE A 217 30.44 30.37 -16.33
N GLN A 218 31.00 29.33 -16.97
CA GLN A 218 30.58 28.85 -18.28
C GLN A 218 30.28 27.34 -18.21
N PHE A 219 29.03 26.94 -18.45
CA PHE A 219 28.66 25.53 -18.46
C PHE A 219 29.26 24.79 -19.66
N THR A 220 29.78 23.58 -19.45
CA THR A 220 30.47 22.79 -20.50
C THR A 220 29.48 22.17 -21.52
N GLY A 221 28.18 22.38 -21.36
CA GLY A 221 27.16 21.94 -22.31
C GLY A 221 25.84 22.70 -22.17
N SER A 222 25.01 22.65 -23.21
CA SER A 222 23.70 23.32 -23.27
C SER A 222 22.59 22.62 -22.46
N SER A 223 22.89 21.51 -21.78
CA SER A 223 21.92 20.58 -21.17
C SER A 223 22.14 20.31 -19.68
N LEU A 224 22.78 21.22 -18.95
CA LEU A 224 22.88 21.13 -17.50
C LEU A 224 21.66 21.77 -16.85
N PHE A 225 20.67 20.93 -16.55
CA PHE A 225 19.47 21.30 -15.81
C PHE A 225 19.30 20.35 -14.63
N ALA A 226 18.38 20.68 -13.71
CA ALA A 226 17.96 19.73 -12.69
C ALA A 226 17.43 18.44 -13.36
N GLY A 227 17.82 17.28 -12.85
CA GLY A 227 17.53 15.97 -13.42
C GLY A 227 18.56 15.45 -14.43
N THR A 228 19.52 16.28 -14.89
CA THR A 228 20.58 15.80 -15.79
C THR A 228 21.47 14.76 -15.09
N GLN A 229 21.65 13.61 -15.73
CA GLN A 229 22.57 12.58 -15.26
C GLN A 229 24.02 13.00 -15.52
N VAL A 230 24.88 12.81 -14.52
CA VAL A 230 26.31 13.12 -14.58
C VAL A 230 27.14 11.94 -14.08
N ASN A 231 28.29 11.74 -14.71
CA ASN A 231 29.26 10.73 -14.30
C ASN A 231 30.38 11.35 -13.46
N SER A 232 30.97 10.55 -12.57
CA SER A 232 32.17 10.94 -11.83
C SER A 232 33.28 11.37 -12.81
N GLY A 233 33.87 12.53 -12.58
CA GLY A 233 34.91 13.13 -13.43
C GLY A 233 34.37 13.88 -14.66
N GLN A 234 33.07 13.81 -14.95
CA GLN A 234 32.47 14.57 -16.06
C GLN A 234 32.60 16.08 -15.80
N SER A 235 33.07 16.82 -16.81
CA SER A 235 33.13 18.28 -16.76
C SER A 235 31.72 18.87 -16.63
N LEU A 236 31.54 19.74 -15.65
CA LEU A 236 30.29 20.45 -15.40
C LEU A 236 30.39 21.87 -15.92
N PHE A 237 31.42 22.60 -15.51
CA PHE A 237 31.59 24.00 -15.87
C PHE A 237 33.04 24.42 -15.82
N THR A 238 33.33 25.55 -16.46
CA THR A 238 34.57 26.28 -16.30
C THR A 238 34.30 27.58 -15.56
N ILE A 239 35.27 28.00 -14.75
CA ILE A 239 35.28 29.32 -14.12
C ILE A 239 36.35 30.12 -14.86
N ASP A 240 35.98 31.26 -15.44
CA ASP A 240 36.90 32.16 -16.12
C ASP A 240 37.24 33.35 -15.21
N GLY A 241 38.50 33.40 -14.76
CA GLY A 241 39.04 34.49 -13.95
C GLY A 241 39.86 35.51 -14.75
N SER A 242 39.96 35.34 -16.09
CA SER A 242 40.85 36.14 -16.94
C SER A 242 40.40 37.59 -17.10
N SER A 243 39.12 37.88 -16.88
CA SER A 243 38.52 39.22 -16.95
C SER A 243 38.65 40.01 -15.64
N MET A 244 39.24 39.44 -14.59
CA MET A 244 39.38 40.10 -13.29
C MET A 244 40.65 40.97 -13.26
N ALA A 245 40.51 42.21 -12.78
CA ALA A 245 41.64 43.13 -12.60
C ALA A 245 42.58 42.72 -11.44
N GLU A 246 42.02 42.08 -10.41
CA GLU A 246 42.75 41.50 -9.29
C GLU A 246 42.78 39.97 -9.43
N ASN A 247 43.92 39.34 -9.12
CA ASN A 247 44.12 37.87 -9.21
C ASN A 247 43.93 37.26 -10.60
N ASN A 248 44.29 37.97 -11.67
CA ASN A 248 44.30 37.42 -13.03
C ASN A 248 45.21 36.19 -13.10
N LEU A 249 44.58 35.04 -13.19
CA LEU A 249 45.24 33.75 -13.12
C LEU A 249 46.16 33.51 -14.31
N SER A 250 45.84 34.07 -15.48
CA SER A 250 46.70 34.02 -16.66
C SER A 250 48.03 34.75 -16.41
N VAL A 251 47.98 35.90 -15.74
CA VAL A 251 49.17 36.65 -15.35
C VAL A 251 50.00 35.84 -14.35
N ARG A 252 49.36 35.26 -13.33
CA ARG A 252 50.05 34.43 -12.33
C ARG A 252 50.73 33.18 -12.92
N ILE A 253 50.10 32.54 -13.91
CA ILE A 253 50.69 31.41 -14.63
C ILE A 253 51.92 31.89 -15.42
N ALA A 254 51.83 33.02 -16.12
CA ALA A 254 52.94 33.58 -16.89
C ALA A 254 54.12 34.00 -16.00
N GLU A 255 53.85 34.58 -14.83
CA GLU A 255 54.86 34.89 -13.82
C GLU A 255 55.55 33.63 -13.29
N ALA A 256 54.77 32.60 -12.96
CA ALA A 256 55.31 31.32 -12.48
C ALA A 256 56.14 30.60 -13.55
N GLU A 257 55.73 30.68 -14.83
CA GLU A 257 56.49 30.15 -15.97
C GLU A 257 57.83 30.88 -16.15
N SER A 258 57.80 32.21 -16.06
CA SER A 258 59.01 33.04 -16.15
C SER A 258 60.01 32.70 -15.04
N GLU A 259 59.51 32.59 -13.80
CA GLU A 259 60.34 32.24 -12.64
C GLU A 259 60.88 30.81 -12.71
N TYR A 260 60.08 29.86 -13.19
CA TYR A 260 60.54 28.49 -13.46
C TYR A 260 61.67 28.46 -14.48
N ASN A 261 61.51 29.16 -15.62
CA ASN A 261 62.54 29.22 -16.66
C ASN A 261 63.83 29.89 -16.15
N ARG A 262 63.71 30.96 -15.34
CA ARG A 262 64.85 31.64 -14.71
C ARG A 262 65.59 30.71 -13.75
N ALA A 263 64.88 30.07 -12.83
CA ALA A 263 65.47 29.19 -11.83
C ALA A 263 66.10 27.94 -12.46
N LYS A 264 65.47 27.39 -13.52
CA LYS A 264 66.01 26.28 -14.31
C LYS A 264 67.34 26.63 -14.96
N ALA A 265 67.40 27.76 -15.66
CA ALA A 265 68.62 28.21 -16.32
C ALA A 265 69.75 28.47 -15.31
N GLU A 266 69.44 29.01 -14.13
CA GLU A 266 70.44 29.22 -13.08
C GLU A 266 70.95 27.91 -12.47
N TYR A 267 70.06 26.93 -12.23
CA TYR A 267 70.45 25.59 -11.78
C TYR A 267 71.36 24.91 -12.80
N GLU A 268 70.98 24.87 -14.08
CA GLU A 268 71.78 24.28 -15.16
C GLU A 268 73.15 24.96 -15.28
N ARG A 269 73.21 26.29 -15.15
CA ARG A 269 74.46 27.05 -15.14
C ARG A 269 75.34 26.70 -13.94
N LYS A 270 74.77 26.62 -12.73
CA LYS A 270 75.50 26.28 -11.50
C LYS A 270 75.96 24.83 -11.50
N GLU A 271 75.23 23.92 -12.13
CA GLU A 271 75.61 22.51 -12.32
C GLU A 271 76.88 22.40 -13.17
N LEU A 272 76.95 23.13 -14.30
CA LEU A 272 78.15 23.20 -15.15
C LEU A 272 79.35 23.81 -14.39
N LEU A 273 79.15 24.92 -13.68
CA LEU A 273 80.22 25.57 -12.92
C LEU A 273 80.71 24.72 -11.74
N ALA A 274 79.84 23.94 -11.10
CA ALA A 274 80.25 23.01 -10.06
C ALA A 274 81.08 21.85 -10.62
N ALA A 275 80.73 21.35 -11.82
CA ALA A 275 81.53 20.33 -12.53
C ALA A 275 82.95 20.82 -12.85
N GLU A 276 83.10 22.13 -13.13
CA GLU A 276 84.39 22.79 -13.32
C GLU A 276 85.08 23.21 -12.00
N ARG A 277 84.50 22.89 -10.83
CA ARG A 277 84.95 23.31 -9.48
C ARG A 277 85.00 24.82 -9.26
N ILE A 278 84.19 25.58 -9.99
CA ILE A 278 84.08 27.05 -9.88
C ILE A 278 82.99 27.46 -8.90
N ALA A 279 81.87 26.73 -8.86
CA ALA A 279 80.79 26.95 -7.89
C ALA A 279 80.89 25.97 -6.71
N SER A 280 80.55 26.41 -5.50
CA SER A 280 80.49 25.56 -4.32
C SER A 280 79.26 24.63 -4.33
N GLU A 281 79.36 23.50 -3.65
CA GLU A 281 78.24 22.56 -3.48
C GLU A 281 77.01 23.23 -2.82
N SER A 282 77.24 24.16 -1.88
CA SER A 282 76.17 24.94 -1.25
C SER A 282 75.42 25.81 -2.26
N GLU A 283 76.11 26.45 -3.20
CA GLU A 283 75.47 27.27 -4.24
C GLU A 283 74.67 26.42 -5.23
N LEU A 284 75.19 25.24 -5.61
CA LEU A 284 74.45 24.30 -6.46
C LEU A 284 73.19 23.78 -5.76
N ASN A 285 73.30 23.39 -4.49
CA ASN A 285 72.16 22.92 -3.70
C ASN A 285 71.09 24.00 -3.52
N GLN A 286 71.50 25.26 -3.34
CA GLN A 286 70.58 26.38 -3.26
C GLN A 286 69.83 26.59 -4.59
N ALA A 287 70.55 26.60 -5.71
CA ALA A 287 69.94 26.73 -7.04
C ALA A 287 68.99 25.56 -7.35
N MET A 288 69.34 24.33 -6.94
CA MET A 288 68.47 23.16 -7.09
C MET A 288 67.18 23.31 -6.28
N ALA A 289 67.27 23.77 -5.03
CA ALA A 289 66.09 23.99 -4.18
C ALA A 289 65.17 25.07 -4.77
N GLU A 290 65.76 26.14 -5.33
CA GLU A 290 65.05 27.21 -6.02
C GLU A 290 64.33 26.74 -7.28
N PHE A 291 65.03 25.98 -8.12
CA PHE A 291 64.44 25.35 -9.30
C PHE A 291 63.27 24.44 -8.92
N LYS A 292 63.44 23.52 -7.96
CA LYS A 292 62.38 22.62 -7.51
C LYS A 292 61.17 23.37 -6.94
N ARG A 293 61.38 24.48 -6.24
CA ARG A 293 60.30 25.33 -5.72
C ARG A 293 59.53 26.01 -6.86
N ALA A 294 60.25 26.60 -7.81
CA ALA A 294 59.63 27.27 -8.96
C ALA A 294 58.89 26.26 -9.87
N GLU A 295 59.46 25.08 -10.09
CA GLU A 295 58.85 23.96 -10.79
C GLU A 295 57.55 23.50 -10.12
N ALA A 296 57.57 23.28 -8.80
CA ALA A 296 56.38 22.87 -8.07
C ALA A 296 55.25 23.92 -8.17
N ASN A 297 55.60 25.20 -8.10
CA ASN A 297 54.63 26.29 -8.23
C ASN A 297 54.03 26.36 -9.65
N TYR A 298 54.87 26.38 -10.68
CA TYR A 298 54.41 26.40 -12.08
C TYR A 298 53.55 25.17 -12.40
N ASN A 299 54.00 23.96 -12.01
CA ASN A 299 53.25 22.72 -12.24
C ASN A 299 51.93 22.66 -11.46
N ASN A 300 51.83 23.32 -10.30
CA ASN A 300 50.57 23.41 -9.57
C ASN A 300 49.58 24.31 -10.32
N LEU A 301 50.03 25.46 -10.80
CA LEU A 301 49.17 26.40 -11.52
C LEU A 301 48.79 25.87 -12.92
N SER A 302 49.74 25.37 -13.71
CA SER A 302 49.49 24.93 -15.09
C SER A 302 48.61 23.69 -15.21
N ARG A 303 48.62 22.79 -14.19
CA ARG A 303 47.76 21.60 -14.19
C ARG A 303 46.31 21.90 -13.82
N ASN A 304 46.11 22.82 -12.87
CA ASN A 304 44.77 23.15 -12.37
C ASN A 304 44.08 24.21 -13.23
N PHE A 305 44.83 24.96 -14.03
CA PHE A 305 44.33 26.13 -14.74
C PHE A 305 44.84 26.16 -16.19
N LYS A 306 43.91 26.25 -17.14
CA LYS A 306 44.22 26.36 -18.58
C LYS A 306 43.64 27.66 -19.11
N ALA A 307 44.48 28.48 -19.74
CA ALA A 307 44.09 29.75 -20.36
C ALA A 307 43.29 30.70 -19.44
N GLY A 308 43.65 30.78 -18.15
CA GLY A 308 42.96 31.64 -17.17
C GLY A 308 41.63 31.07 -16.65
N SER A 309 41.28 29.84 -17.05
CA SER A 309 40.07 29.15 -16.63
C SER A 309 40.38 27.89 -15.82
N GLN A 310 39.48 27.56 -14.89
CA GLN A 310 39.51 26.31 -14.14
C GLN A 310 38.31 25.45 -14.54
N GLN A 311 38.56 24.19 -14.90
CA GLN A 311 37.50 23.22 -15.14
C GLN A 311 37.09 22.55 -13.83
N VAL A 312 35.79 22.51 -13.56
CA VAL A 312 35.19 21.82 -12.42
C VAL A 312 34.40 20.62 -12.93
N SER A 313 34.71 19.46 -12.37
CA SER A 313 34.09 18.18 -12.70
C SER A 313 33.24 17.63 -11.56
N SER A 314 32.34 16.71 -11.88
CA SER A 314 31.52 16.04 -10.87
C SER A 314 32.37 15.12 -9.97
N PRO A 315 32.28 15.22 -8.63
CA PRO A 315 32.99 14.34 -7.73
C PRO A 315 32.36 12.93 -7.65
N ILE A 316 31.11 12.78 -8.09
CA ILE A 316 30.35 11.53 -8.02
C ILE A 316 29.53 11.31 -9.30
N SER A 317 29.19 10.06 -9.60
CA SER A 317 28.10 9.77 -10.53
C SER A 317 26.75 9.95 -9.84
N GLY A 318 25.76 10.53 -10.51
CA GLY A 318 24.44 10.81 -9.96
C GLY A 318 23.60 11.72 -10.87
N TYR A 319 22.68 12.47 -10.28
CA TYR A 319 21.84 13.46 -10.96
C TYR A 319 22.04 14.83 -10.34
N ILE A 320 21.95 15.88 -11.16
CA ILE A 320 21.92 17.27 -10.68
C ILE A 320 20.57 17.49 -9.99
N ASN A 321 20.58 17.80 -8.70
CA ASN A 321 19.37 18.11 -7.93
C ASN A 321 18.94 19.56 -8.17
N GLU A 322 19.88 20.49 -8.02
CA GLU A 322 19.61 21.92 -8.10
C GLU A 322 20.81 22.65 -8.69
N LEU A 323 20.52 23.67 -9.50
CA LEU A 323 21.49 24.60 -10.06
C LEU A 323 21.28 25.97 -9.38
N LEU A 324 22.28 26.43 -8.64
CA LEU A 324 22.17 27.63 -7.79
C LEU A 324 22.62 28.92 -8.50
N VAL A 325 23.29 28.79 -9.65
CA VAL A 325 23.84 29.92 -10.42
C VAL A 325 23.48 29.80 -11.90
N LYS A 326 23.57 30.93 -12.62
CA LYS A 326 23.29 31.00 -14.07
C LYS A 326 24.57 30.97 -14.90
N ASN A 327 24.46 30.53 -16.15
CA ASN A 327 25.55 30.66 -17.12
C ASN A 327 25.91 32.13 -17.32
N GLY A 328 27.19 32.48 -17.21
CA GLY A 328 27.68 33.86 -17.26
C GLY A 328 27.58 34.63 -15.93
N GLN A 329 27.10 34.00 -14.84
CA GLN A 329 27.11 34.62 -13.52
C GLN A 329 28.53 34.63 -12.93
N PHE A 330 28.88 35.74 -12.28
CA PHE A 330 30.08 35.83 -11.47
C PHE A 330 29.87 35.16 -10.11
N VAL A 331 30.83 34.35 -9.67
CA VAL A 331 30.81 33.66 -8.37
C VAL A 331 32.11 33.89 -7.61
N ASN A 332 32.05 33.81 -6.29
CA ASN A 332 33.23 33.85 -5.42
C ASN A 332 33.78 32.45 -5.13
N ALA A 333 35.04 32.37 -4.69
CA ALA A 333 35.61 31.12 -4.21
C ALA A 333 34.81 30.59 -3.00
N GLY A 334 34.43 29.32 -3.04
CA GLY A 334 33.60 28.65 -2.02
C GLY A 334 32.08 28.76 -2.26
N GLU A 335 31.63 29.62 -3.17
CA GLU A 335 30.21 29.80 -3.46
C GLU A 335 29.61 28.52 -4.09
N PRO A 336 28.48 28.00 -3.60
CA PRO A 336 27.87 26.78 -4.12
C PRO A 336 27.25 27.02 -5.50
N VAL A 337 27.58 26.16 -6.47
CA VAL A 337 27.16 26.27 -7.88
C VAL A 337 26.01 25.31 -8.18
N MET A 338 26.11 24.07 -7.74
CA MET A 338 25.08 23.05 -7.93
C MET A 338 25.14 21.96 -6.86
N THR A 339 24.09 21.17 -6.75
CA THR A 339 24.06 19.97 -5.90
C THR A 339 23.84 18.73 -6.75
N ILE A 340 24.57 17.66 -6.45
CA ILE A 340 24.53 16.37 -7.16
C ILE A 340 24.20 15.30 -6.14
N SER A 341 23.25 14.42 -6.44
CA SER A 341 22.92 13.33 -5.53
C SER A 341 22.82 11.95 -6.19
N ARG A 342 22.98 10.91 -5.35
CA ARG A 342 22.70 9.53 -5.71
C ARG A 342 21.34 9.10 -5.14
N ASN A 343 20.41 8.71 -6.01
CA ASN A 343 19.04 8.32 -5.64
C ASN A 343 18.90 6.92 -5.01
N ASN A 344 19.98 6.27 -4.57
CA ASN A 344 19.92 4.86 -4.19
C ASN A 344 19.74 4.59 -2.68
N ARG A 345 19.77 5.63 -1.84
CA ARG A 345 19.54 5.49 -0.40
C ARG A 345 18.84 6.72 0.15
N LEU A 346 17.66 6.49 0.71
CA LEU A 346 16.76 7.51 1.20
C LEU A 346 16.59 7.39 2.71
N ILE A 347 16.15 8.49 3.31
CA ILE A 347 15.70 8.54 4.69
C ILE A 347 14.33 9.18 4.73
N ILE A 348 13.53 8.84 5.73
CA ILE A 348 12.37 9.62 6.12
C ILE A 348 12.74 10.42 7.35
N GLN A 349 12.64 11.73 7.28
CA GLN A 349 12.86 12.63 8.42
C GLN A 349 11.52 13.18 8.91
N THR A 350 11.28 13.13 10.21
CA THR A 350 10.07 13.64 10.86
C THR A 350 10.41 14.35 12.16
N GLU A 351 9.52 15.23 12.60
CA GLU A 351 9.65 15.97 13.86
C GLU A 351 8.53 15.55 14.81
N LEU A 352 8.90 15.11 16.02
CA LEU A 352 7.99 14.57 17.02
C LEU A 352 7.94 15.46 18.25
N GLN A 353 6.78 15.51 18.91
CA GLN A 353 6.65 16.21 20.18
C GLN A 353 7.47 15.50 21.28
N SER A 354 8.09 16.29 22.16
CA SER A 354 8.91 15.79 23.27
C SER A 354 8.20 14.78 24.18
N ARG A 355 6.87 14.78 24.25
CA ARG A 355 6.07 13.82 25.03
C ARG A 355 6.27 12.36 24.61
N TYR A 356 6.74 12.10 23.40
CA TYR A 356 6.97 10.76 22.88
C TYR A 356 8.38 10.23 23.16
N TYR A 357 9.27 11.03 23.78
CA TYR A 357 10.68 10.69 23.98
C TYR A 357 10.89 9.29 24.58
N ASP A 358 10.14 8.97 25.65
CA ASP A 358 10.27 7.70 26.37
C ASP A 358 9.81 6.47 25.55
N GLN A 359 9.15 6.68 24.42
CA GLN A 359 8.59 5.64 23.57
C GLN A 359 9.43 5.40 22.32
N LEU A 360 10.35 6.30 21.98
CA LEU A 360 11.10 6.25 20.73
C LEU A 360 12.01 5.02 20.62
N ASP A 361 12.54 4.54 21.76
CA ASP A 361 13.37 3.32 21.79
C ASP A 361 12.56 2.04 21.53
N ASN A 362 11.24 2.10 21.70
CA ASN A 362 10.35 0.95 21.48
C ASN A 362 9.76 0.93 20.07
N ILE A 363 10.12 1.87 19.18
CA ILE A 363 9.64 1.85 17.78
C ILE A 363 10.36 0.73 17.04
N ASN A 364 9.60 -0.25 16.54
CA ASN A 364 10.14 -1.44 15.87
C ASN A 364 9.77 -1.51 14.37
N SER A 365 8.71 -0.81 13.98
CA SER A 365 8.11 -0.86 12.66
C SER A 365 7.39 0.46 12.37
N ALA A 366 7.14 0.73 11.10
CA ALA A 366 6.39 1.91 10.71
C ALA A 366 5.67 1.66 9.39
N ASN A 367 4.47 2.23 9.25
CA ASN A 367 3.86 2.39 7.96
C ASN A 367 4.00 3.85 7.53
N PHE A 368 4.08 4.08 6.23
CA PHE A 368 4.00 5.43 5.71
C PHE A 368 3.26 5.47 4.38
N ARG A 369 2.70 6.64 4.08
CA ARG A 369 1.98 6.91 2.85
C ARG A 369 2.45 8.24 2.29
N ILE A 370 2.75 8.28 0.99
CA ILE A 370 3.06 9.54 0.32
C ILE A 370 1.79 10.37 0.24
N LEU A 371 1.87 11.67 0.54
CA LEU A 371 0.72 12.56 0.38
C LEU A 371 0.18 12.48 -1.06
N ASN A 372 -1.14 12.31 -1.19
CA ASN A 372 -1.84 12.10 -2.47
C ASN A 372 -1.55 10.77 -3.17
N SER A 373 -1.00 9.79 -2.46
CA SER A 373 -0.96 8.39 -2.89
C SER A 373 -1.84 7.53 -2.00
N ASP A 374 -2.54 6.57 -2.59
CA ASP A 374 -3.28 5.55 -1.85
C ASP A 374 -2.40 4.36 -1.47
N LYS A 375 -1.16 4.30 -2.00
CA LYS A 375 -0.20 3.25 -1.68
C LYS A 375 0.40 3.47 -0.30
N ILE A 376 0.19 2.50 0.58
CA ILE A 376 0.82 2.43 1.90
C ILE A 376 2.05 1.52 1.80
N PHE A 377 3.16 1.99 2.33
CA PHE A 377 4.40 1.25 2.44
C PHE A 377 4.57 0.77 3.88
N SER A 378 4.92 -0.51 4.05
CA SER A 378 5.14 -1.11 5.36
C SER A 378 6.63 -1.35 5.60
N LEU A 379 7.12 -0.92 6.76
CA LEU A 379 8.43 -1.24 7.29
C LEU A 379 8.22 -2.20 8.47
N ASP A 380 7.87 -3.46 8.18
CA ASP A 380 7.41 -4.44 9.18
C ASP A 380 8.47 -4.73 10.26
N LYS A 381 9.75 -4.60 9.92
CA LYS A 381 10.88 -4.69 10.87
C LYS A 381 11.96 -3.69 10.48
N ILE A 382 12.07 -2.63 11.25
CA ILE A 382 13.16 -1.67 11.09
C ILE A 382 14.36 -2.20 11.89
N ALA A 383 15.45 -2.52 11.19
CA ALA A 383 16.65 -3.03 11.83
C ALA A 383 17.19 -2.03 12.87
N ALA A 384 17.74 -2.55 13.97
CA ALA A 384 18.36 -1.73 15.02
C ALA A 384 19.44 -0.81 14.41
N GLY A 385 19.35 0.49 14.71
CA GLY A 385 20.23 1.52 14.14
C GLY A 385 19.71 2.18 12.85
N ASN A 386 18.63 1.68 12.25
CA ASN A 386 17.96 2.36 11.13
C ASN A 386 16.98 3.45 11.59
N ILE A 387 16.60 3.47 12.87
CA ILE A 387 15.91 4.60 13.50
C ILE A 387 16.92 5.39 14.33
N LEU A 388 17.05 6.67 14.05
CA LEU A 388 17.91 7.60 14.76
C LEU A 388 17.07 8.80 15.18
N TYR A 389 17.29 9.33 16.38
CA TYR A 389 16.57 10.52 16.82
C TYR A 389 17.47 11.44 17.64
N SER A 390 17.13 12.73 17.67
CA SER A 390 17.90 13.75 18.36
C SER A 390 17.85 13.55 19.88
N ARG A 391 19.01 13.69 20.55
CA ARG A 391 19.12 13.62 22.03
C ARG A 391 18.98 14.98 22.71
N SER A 392 18.74 16.03 21.92
CA SER A 392 18.48 17.39 22.35
C SER A 392 17.38 17.99 21.47
N VAL A 393 16.75 19.05 21.97
CA VAL A 393 15.75 19.84 21.25
C VAL A 393 16.09 21.34 21.34
N ASP A 394 15.65 22.14 20.37
CA ASP A 394 15.84 23.59 20.40
C ASP A 394 14.90 24.26 21.43
N LEU A 395 15.35 25.33 22.08
CA LEU A 395 14.54 26.05 23.06
C LEU A 395 13.30 26.72 22.45
N ASN A 396 13.39 27.15 21.18
CA ASN A 396 12.30 27.82 20.47
C ASN A 396 11.39 26.81 19.76
N ASN A 397 11.89 25.59 19.50
CA ASN A 397 11.13 24.52 18.86
C ASN A 397 11.48 23.16 19.51
N PRO A 398 10.81 22.78 20.61
CA PRO A 398 11.14 21.58 21.40
C PRO A 398 10.64 20.28 20.73
N LEU A 399 10.97 20.11 19.44
CA LEU A 399 10.67 18.92 18.66
C LEU A 399 11.89 18.03 18.53
N ILE A 400 11.66 16.73 18.60
CA ILE A 400 12.65 15.69 18.41
C ILE A 400 12.68 15.33 16.93
N THR A 401 13.83 15.51 16.29
CA THR A 401 14.01 15.01 14.92
C THR A 401 14.24 13.51 14.95
N LEU A 402 13.39 12.74 14.29
CA LEU A 402 13.53 11.30 14.08
C LEU A 402 13.79 11.03 12.59
N THR A 403 14.74 10.14 12.31
CA THR A 403 15.18 9.73 10.98
C THR A 403 15.08 8.22 10.86
N ILE A 404 14.38 7.74 9.82
CA ILE A 404 14.27 6.33 9.47
C ILE A 404 15.05 6.10 8.18
N GLN A 405 16.02 5.20 8.20
CA GLN A 405 16.74 4.76 7.01
C GLN A 405 15.86 3.79 6.22
N LEU A 406 15.70 4.07 4.93
CA LEU A 406 15.03 3.17 4.00
C LEU A 406 16.09 2.32 3.29
N ASP A 407 15.90 0.99 3.30
CA ASP A 407 16.61 0.11 2.38
C ASP A 407 16.18 0.42 0.94
N LYS A 408 17.04 0.11 -0.05
CA LYS A 408 16.92 0.47 -1.49
C LYS A 408 15.48 0.84 -1.89
N GLY A 409 15.27 2.12 -2.17
CA GLY A 409 13.94 2.64 -2.49
C GLY A 409 13.38 2.00 -3.75
N GLU A 410 12.14 1.54 -3.67
CA GLU A 410 11.17 1.65 -4.77
C GLU A 410 11.16 3.10 -5.31
N ASP A 411 10.44 3.39 -6.40
CA ASP A 411 10.36 4.72 -7.05
C ASP A 411 9.82 5.83 -6.10
N LEU A 412 10.62 6.21 -5.12
CA LEU A 412 10.35 7.19 -4.07
C LEU A 412 11.13 8.45 -4.40
N LEU A 413 10.42 9.53 -4.65
CA LEU A 413 11.02 10.82 -4.99
C LEU A 413 11.46 11.57 -3.72
N PRO A 414 12.75 11.94 -3.57
CA PRO A 414 13.19 12.84 -2.52
C PRO A 414 12.44 14.18 -2.56
N GLY A 415 12.12 14.73 -1.40
CA GLY A 415 11.31 15.94 -1.25
C GLY A 415 9.82 15.64 -1.02
N SER A 416 9.34 14.44 -1.35
CA SER A 416 7.97 14.01 -1.09
C SER A 416 7.63 14.04 0.40
N MET A 417 6.45 14.56 0.72
CA MET A 417 5.89 14.53 2.07
C MET A 417 5.17 13.19 2.30
N VAL A 418 5.27 12.68 3.52
CA VAL A 418 4.67 11.41 3.92
C VAL A 418 3.92 11.54 5.25
N ASP A 419 2.81 10.81 5.36
CA ASP A 419 2.17 10.51 6.64
C ASP A 419 2.83 9.26 7.22
N LEU A 420 3.35 9.35 8.44
CA LEU A 420 4.00 8.25 9.16
C LEU A 420 3.14 7.76 10.31
N TYR A 421 3.14 6.44 10.46
CA TYR A 421 2.53 5.70 11.55
C TYR A 421 3.63 4.86 12.21
N LEU A 422 4.31 5.45 13.20
CA LEU A 422 5.39 4.78 13.94
C LEU A 422 4.77 3.85 14.98
N LYS A 423 5.08 2.55 14.87
CA LYS A 423 4.49 1.51 15.72
C LYS A 423 5.50 1.15 16.81
N THR A 424 5.08 1.29 18.07
CA THR A 424 5.88 0.79 19.19
C THR A 424 5.60 -0.68 19.44
N ASP A 425 6.54 -1.36 20.11
CA ASP A 425 6.27 -2.61 20.79
C ASP A 425 5.08 -2.42 21.75
N GLY A 426 4.22 -3.44 21.81
CA GLY A 426 3.07 -3.52 22.70
C GLY A 426 2.81 -4.96 23.06
N ASN A 427 2.10 -5.18 24.17
CA ASN A 427 1.69 -6.51 24.62
C ASN A 427 0.16 -6.68 24.57
N MET A 428 -0.55 -5.72 23.98
CA MET A 428 -2.01 -5.74 23.91
C MET A 428 -2.42 -6.44 22.61
N SER A 429 -3.07 -7.60 22.74
CA SER A 429 -3.77 -8.24 21.63
C SER A 429 -5.04 -7.45 21.36
N VAL A 430 -5.20 -6.98 20.12
CA VAL A 430 -6.37 -6.21 19.69
C VAL A 430 -6.92 -6.80 18.40
N ILE A 431 -8.23 -6.66 18.22
CA ILE A 431 -8.91 -7.05 16.99
C ILE A 431 -8.65 -5.98 15.95
N THR A 432 -8.26 -6.36 14.73
CA THR A 432 -8.00 -5.41 13.65
C THR A 432 -8.66 -5.81 12.35
N VAL A 433 -9.08 -4.80 11.60
CA VAL A 433 -9.58 -4.94 10.23
C VAL A 433 -8.78 -4.04 9.28
N PRO A 434 -8.71 -4.37 7.98
CA PRO A 434 -8.22 -3.44 6.97
C PRO A 434 -8.94 -2.08 7.05
N ASN A 435 -8.23 -0.99 6.78
CA ASN A 435 -8.86 0.34 6.77
C ASN A 435 -9.97 0.45 5.72
N GLU A 436 -9.85 -0.27 4.60
CA GLU A 436 -10.84 -0.32 3.53
C GLU A 436 -12.14 -1.06 3.93
N SER A 437 -12.12 -1.85 5.02
CA SER A 437 -13.31 -2.48 5.59
C SER A 437 -14.23 -1.49 6.29
N ILE A 438 -13.70 -0.35 6.72
CA ILE A 438 -14.42 0.59 7.58
C ILE A 438 -15.09 1.63 6.72
N VAL A 439 -16.41 1.73 6.88
CA VAL A 439 -17.24 2.71 6.18
C VAL A 439 -17.77 3.73 7.17
N GLU A 440 -17.58 5.00 6.85
CA GLU A 440 -18.12 6.12 7.64
C GLU A 440 -19.51 6.55 7.10
N GLU A 441 -20.42 6.83 8.03
CA GLU A 441 -21.72 7.42 7.74
C GLU A 441 -22.13 8.38 8.85
N MET A 442 -22.21 9.68 8.51
CA MET A 442 -22.62 10.74 9.45
C MET A 442 -21.81 10.73 10.76
N GLY A 443 -20.51 10.44 10.69
CA GLY A 443 -19.62 10.37 11.85
C GLY A 443 -19.67 9.05 12.63
N ASN A 444 -20.47 8.06 12.20
CA ASN A 444 -20.46 6.70 12.76
C ASN A 444 -19.69 5.75 11.83
N TYR A 445 -19.03 4.76 12.40
CA TYR A 445 -18.24 3.77 11.67
C TYR A 445 -18.94 2.42 11.65
N PHE A 446 -18.87 1.74 10.50
CA PHE A 446 -19.48 0.45 10.27
C PHE A 446 -18.52 -0.48 9.53
N VAL A 447 -18.71 -1.78 9.71
CA VAL A 447 -18.16 -2.80 8.83
C VAL A 447 -19.29 -3.68 8.29
N PHE A 448 -18.99 -4.45 7.27
CA PHE A 448 -19.89 -5.45 6.72
C PHE A 448 -19.37 -6.84 7.08
N VAL A 449 -20.07 -7.51 8.00
CA VAL A 449 -19.76 -8.86 8.46
C VAL A 449 -20.47 -9.85 7.54
N GLN A 450 -19.72 -10.81 7.01
CA GLN A 450 -20.23 -11.82 6.09
C GLN A 450 -21.02 -12.88 6.87
N GLN A 451 -22.31 -13.02 6.55
CA GLN A 451 -23.20 -14.06 7.07
C GLN A 451 -23.24 -15.26 6.12
N THR A 452 -23.39 -14.98 4.82
CA THR A 452 -23.16 -15.94 3.73
C THR A 452 -22.29 -15.25 2.68
N PRO A 453 -21.72 -15.98 1.70
CA PRO A 453 -20.90 -15.39 0.64
C PRO A 453 -21.55 -14.28 -0.17
N GLU A 454 -22.88 -14.13 -0.10
CA GLU A 454 -23.65 -13.08 -0.75
C GLU A 454 -24.46 -12.22 0.23
N LEU A 455 -24.49 -12.53 1.52
CA LEU A 455 -25.26 -11.80 2.53
C LEU A 455 -24.32 -11.19 3.56
N PHE A 456 -24.38 -9.86 3.69
CA PHE A 456 -23.53 -9.10 4.60
C PHE A 456 -24.37 -8.30 5.59
N GLU A 457 -24.07 -8.43 6.87
CA GLU A 457 -24.67 -7.64 7.94
C GLU A 457 -23.88 -6.34 8.13
N LYS A 458 -24.55 -5.18 7.97
CA LYS A 458 -23.98 -3.88 8.33
C LYS A 458 -23.97 -3.73 9.85
N ARG A 459 -22.77 -3.72 10.44
CA ARG A 459 -22.61 -3.65 11.90
C ARG A 459 -21.85 -2.40 12.34
N PRO A 460 -22.38 -1.60 13.29
CA PRO A 460 -21.65 -0.46 13.85
C PRO A 460 -20.43 -0.94 14.64
N VAL A 461 -19.33 -0.19 14.55
CA VAL A 461 -18.09 -0.51 15.25
C VAL A 461 -17.53 0.69 15.98
N LEU A 462 -16.92 0.42 17.14
CA LEU A 462 -16.09 1.40 17.83
C LEU A 462 -14.63 1.23 17.39
N ILE A 463 -14.10 2.20 16.65
CA ILE A 463 -12.73 2.16 16.17
C ILE A 463 -11.73 2.64 17.22
N GLY A 464 -10.51 2.14 17.14
CA GLY A 464 -9.39 2.46 18.01
C GLY A 464 -8.21 3.05 17.25
N VAL A 465 -7.00 2.62 17.61
CA VAL A 465 -5.77 3.09 16.99
C VAL A 465 -5.67 2.55 15.56
N ASN A 466 -5.24 3.41 14.63
CA ASN A 466 -5.06 3.06 13.22
C ASN A 466 -3.62 3.33 12.79
N ASP A 467 -3.02 2.32 12.16
CA ASP A 467 -1.61 2.25 11.77
C ASP A 467 -1.36 2.64 10.31
N GLY A 468 -2.35 3.23 9.64
CA GLY A 468 -2.32 3.57 8.22
C GLY A 468 -2.82 2.45 7.32
N ARG A 469 -2.66 1.17 7.70
CA ARG A 469 -3.08 -0.01 6.92
C ARG A 469 -4.29 -0.71 7.54
N ARG A 470 -4.26 -0.91 8.85
CA ARG A 470 -5.29 -1.56 9.66
C ARG A 470 -5.73 -0.65 10.80
N THR A 471 -6.95 -0.87 11.24
CA THR A 471 -7.56 -0.15 12.37
C THR A 471 -8.00 -1.15 13.43
N GLU A 472 -7.69 -0.84 14.68
CA GLU A 472 -8.21 -1.53 15.86
C GLU A 472 -9.73 -1.38 15.93
N ILE A 473 -10.43 -2.49 16.19
CA ILE A 473 -11.85 -2.52 16.51
C ILE A 473 -12.00 -2.86 17.99
N LYS A 474 -12.54 -1.92 18.77
CA LYS A 474 -12.78 -2.07 20.21
C LYS A 474 -14.08 -2.79 20.50
N GLU A 475 -15.11 -2.55 19.69
CA GLU A 475 -16.44 -3.14 19.83
C GLU A 475 -17.08 -3.35 18.45
N GLY A 476 -17.94 -4.36 18.35
CA GLY A 476 -18.78 -4.66 17.17
C GLY A 476 -18.34 -5.89 16.38
N VAL A 477 -17.07 -6.30 16.43
CA VAL A 477 -16.58 -7.47 15.66
C VAL A 477 -15.77 -8.37 16.57
N LEU A 478 -15.90 -9.68 16.35
CA LEU A 478 -15.18 -10.73 17.07
C LEU A 478 -14.09 -11.35 16.20
N ALA A 479 -13.06 -11.91 16.83
CA ALA A 479 -12.04 -12.68 16.14
C ALA A 479 -12.66 -13.90 15.45
N GLY A 480 -12.22 -14.18 14.22
CA GLY A 480 -12.75 -15.29 13.41
C GLY A 480 -14.01 -14.95 12.61
N GLU A 481 -14.68 -13.81 12.84
CA GLU A 481 -15.68 -13.32 11.90
C GLU A 481 -15.02 -12.91 10.58
N ARG A 482 -15.75 -13.01 9.47
CA ARG A 482 -15.27 -12.60 8.15
C ARG A 482 -15.89 -11.25 7.80
N VAL A 483 -15.06 -10.29 7.39
CA VAL A 483 -15.51 -8.95 7.00
C VAL A 483 -15.11 -8.65 5.57
N ILE A 484 -15.83 -7.74 4.93
CA ILE A 484 -15.41 -7.19 3.64
C ILE A 484 -14.10 -6.43 3.84
N ALA A 485 -13.02 -6.90 3.23
CA ALA A 485 -11.68 -6.30 3.26
C ALA A 485 -11.51 -5.20 2.22
N LYS A 486 -12.10 -5.38 1.03
CA LYS A 486 -12.14 -4.38 -0.05
C LYS A 486 -13.52 -4.29 -0.68
N GLY A 487 -13.89 -3.10 -1.16
CA GLY A 487 -15.16 -2.87 -1.83
C GLY A 487 -16.34 -2.59 -0.90
N ALA A 488 -16.12 -2.39 0.41
CA ALA A 488 -17.18 -2.16 1.40
C ALA A 488 -18.08 -0.93 1.06
N VAL A 489 -17.49 0.12 0.47
CA VAL A 489 -18.24 1.28 -0.01
C VAL A 489 -19.19 0.92 -1.15
N LEU A 490 -18.78 0.03 -2.07
CA LEU A 490 -19.61 -0.40 -3.20
C LEU A 490 -20.79 -1.25 -2.72
N VAL A 491 -20.58 -2.11 -1.72
CA VAL A 491 -21.66 -2.87 -1.05
C VAL A 491 -22.63 -1.94 -0.32
N LYS A 492 -22.14 -0.89 0.35
CA LYS A 492 -23.03 0.15 0.91
C LYS A 492 -23.89 0.82 -0.17
N LEU A 493 -23.31 1.10 -1.34
CA LEU A 493 -24.04 1.76 -2.43
C LEU A 493 -25.10 0.84 -3.05
N SER A 494 -24.87 -0.47 -3.12
CA SER A 494 -25.89 -1.41 -3.60
C SER A 494 -27.12 -1.44 -2.69
N GLN A 495 -26.94 -1.37 -1.36
CA GLN A 495 -28.02 -1.23 -0.39
C GLN A 495 -28.90 0.01 -0.65
N SER A 496 -28.28 1.11 -1.07
CA SER A 496 -28.97 2.39 -1.30
C SER A 496 -29.64 2.50 -2.67
N ALA A 497 -29.20 1.72 -3.66
CA ALA A 497 -29.72 1.72 -5.03
C ALA A 497 -31.11 1.06 -5.17
N GLY A 498 -31.64 0.51 -4.07
CA GLY A 498 -32.94 -0.14 -3.99
C GLY A 498 -32.76 -1.59 -3.58
N ALA A 499 -33.45 -1.99 -2.52
CA ALA A 499 -33.61 -3.40 -2.16
C ALA A 499 -34.22 -4.13 -3.36
N ILE A 500 -33.37 -4.75 -4.17
CA ILE A 500 -33.79 -5.77 -5.12
C ILE A 500 -34.39 -6.86 -4.25
N ASP A 501 -35.66 -7.14 -4.47
CA ASP A 501 -36.37 -8.23 -3.82
C ASP A 501 -35.48 -9.48 -3.82
N VAL A 502 -35.37 -10.13 -2.66
CA VAL A 502 -34.54 -11.31 -2.41
C VAL A 502 -34.91 -12.48 -3.35
N HIS A 503 -36.05 -12.39 -4.04
CA HIS A 503 -36.53 -13.35 -5.03
C HIS A 503 -36.35 -12.90 -6.48
N SER A 504 -35.91 -11.66 -6.75
CA SER A 504 -35.82 -11.11 -8.11
C SER A 504 -34.52 -11.47 -8.85
N GLY A 505 -33.61 -12.20 -8.22
CA GLY A 505 -32.34 -12.66 -8.82
C GLY A 505 -32.39 -14.05 -9.46
N HIS A 506 -33.39 -14.88 -9.13
CA HIS A 506 -33.58 -16.20 -9.73
C HIS A 506 -34.78 -16.19 -10.66
N VAL A 507 -34.56 -15.81 -11.92
CA VAL A 507 -35.58 -15.94 -12.96
C VAL A 507 -34.98 -16.67 -14.17
N HIS A 508 -35.35 -17.95 -14.26
CA HIS A 508 -35.44 -18.88 -15.39
C HIS A 508 -34.24 -19.11 -16.32
#